data_AF-A0A2G2JRF1-F1
#
_entry.id   AF-A0A2G2JRF1-F1
#
_cell.length_a   1.000
_cell.length_b   1.000
_cell.length_c   1.000
_cell.angle_alpha   90.00
_cell.angle_beta   90.00
_cell.angle_gamma   90.00
#
_symmetry.space_group_name_H-M   'P 1'
#
loop_
_entity.id
_entity.type
_entity.pdbx_description
1 polymer ?
#
loop_
_entity_poly.entity_id
_entity_poly.type
_entity_poly.pdbx_seq_one_letter_code
_entity_poly.pdbx_strand_id
1 'polypeptide(L)'
;MRDSVISGTNNKYHRLAGEQLVQQLCNMCIGIAKHRCKQLNFPAPENAYKAFERLAEMDTEAVQTFNWKQIIGMRNALVHDYLNINLEVIETLIRDQQYLPLVKFALGGLEKLGE
;
A
#
# COMPACT_ATOMS: atom_id res chain seq x y z
N MET A 1 -7.14 -3.52 -37.92
CA MET A 1 -8.36 -3.18 -37.15
C MET A 1 -8.16 -3.52 -35.67
N ARG A 2 -7.15 -2.95 -35.02
CA ARG A 2 -6.80 -3.24 -33.62
C ARG A 2 -6.30 -2.02 -32.83
N ASP A 3 -6.49 -0.81 -33.35
CA ASP A 3 -5.89 0.42 -32.81
C ASP A 3 -6.90 1.52 -32.44
N SER A 4 -8.20 1.21 -32.28
CA SER A 4 -9.22 2.26 -32.09
C SER A 4 -10.03 2.18 -30.79
N VAL A 5 -9.63 1.38 -29.80
CA VAL A 5 -10.40 1.25 -28.54
C VAL A 5 -9.74 1.93 -27.33
N ILE A 6 -8.50 2.41 -27.43
CA ILE A 6 -7.77 3.03 -26.30
C ILE A 6 -7.54 4.54 -26.49
N SER A 7 -8.31 5.23 -27.34
CA SER A 7 -8.12 6.68 -27.57
C SER A 7 -9.25 7.58 -27.06
N GLY A 8 -10.15 7.06 -26.22
CA GLY A 8 -11.25 7.88 -25.67
C GLY A 8 -11.70 7.36 -24.31
N THR A 9 -11.62 8.22 -23.31
CA THR A 9 -12.06 8.02 -21.91
C THR A 9 -11.11 7.27 -20.97
N ASN A 10 -10.04 7.95 -20.54
CA ASN A 10 -9.54 7.76 -19.18
C ASN A 10 -10.64 8.29 -18.21
N ASN A 11 -11.69 7.47 -18.00
CA ASN A 11 -12.89 7.84 -17.26
C ASN A 11 -12.50 8.19 -15.82
N LYS A 12 -12.82 9.40 -15.36
CA LYS A 12 -12.54 9.89 -14.00
C LYS A 12 -12.88 8.87 -12.90
N TYR A 13 -13.92 8.07 -13.11
CA TYR A 13 -14.34 7.04 -12.16
C TYR A 13 -13.37 5.86 -12.05
N HIS A 14 -12.74 5.44 -13.16
CA HIS A 14 -11.70 4.40 -13.12
C HIS A 14 -10.47 4.87 -12.34
N ARG A 15 -10.11 6.15 -12.49
CA ARG A 15 -8.98 6.76 -11.78
C ARG A 15 -9.24 6.84 -10.28
N LEU A 16 -10.42 7.35 -9.90
CA LEU A 16 -10.88 7.39 -8.50
C LEU A 16 -10.96 6.00 -7.87
N ALA A 17 -11.45 5.01 -8.63
CA ALA A 17 -11.49 3.62 -8.16
C ALA A 17 -10.08 3.07 -7.92
N GLY A 18 -9.15 3.30 -8.87
CA GLY A 18 -7.75 2.89 -8.72
C GLY A 18 -7.09 3.51 -7.48
N GLU A 19 -7.29 4.81 -7.26
CA GLU A 19 -6.82 5.50 -6.07
C GLU A 19 -7.38 4.88 -4.78
N GLN A 20 -8.70 4.69 -4.70
CA GLN A 20 -9.33 4.11 -3.51
C GLN A 20 -8.81 2.70 -3.21
N LEU A 21 -8.60 1.87 -4.24
CA LEU A 21 -8.05 0.53 -4.09
C LEU A 21 -6.62 0.56 -3.54
N VAL A 22 -5.77 1.45 -4.04
CA VAL A 22 -4.39 1.62 -3.53
C VAL A 22 -4.39 2.11 -2.09
N GLN A 23 -5.23 3.09 -1.75
CA GLN A 23 -5.37 3.57 -0.37
C GLN A 23 -5.83 2.45 0.58
N GLN A 24 -6.82 1.66 0.17
CA GLN A 24 -7.33 0.53 0.95
C GLN A 24 -6.27 -0.55 1.15
N LEU A 25 -5.49 -0.86 0.11
CA LEU A 25 -4.38 -1.82 0.18
C LEU A 25 -3.31 -1.36 1.18
N CYS A 26 -2.93 -0.08 1.13
CA CYS A 26 -2.02 0.52 2.11
C CYS A 26 -2.56 0.41 3.54
N ASN A 27 -3.85 0.72 3.74
CA ASN A 27 -4.49 0.63 5.06
C ASN A 27 -4.52 -0.80 5.60
N MET A 28 -4.77 -1.80 4.74
CA MET A 28 -4.70 -3.21 5.13
C MET A 28 -3.28 -3.60 5.57
N CYS A 29 -2.25 -3.22 4.80
CA CYS A 29 -0.86 -3.49 5.18
C CYS A 29 -0.50 -2.86 6.54
N ILE A 30 -0.93 -1.62 6.80
CA ILE A 30 -0.72 -0.96 8.09
C ILE A 30 -1.45 -1.70 9.22
N GLY A 31 -2.70 -2.14 8.99
CA GLY A 31 -3.48 -2.88 9.97
C GLY A 31 -2.81 -4.22 10.34
N ILE A 32 -2.40 -4.99 9.33
CA ILE A 32 -1.63 -6.23 9.49
C ILE A 32 -0.37 -5.95 10.28
N ALA A 33 0.39 -4.91 9.91
CA ALA A 33 1.64 -4.58 10.57
C ALA A 33 1.44 -4.32 12.08
N LYS A 34 0.43 -3.50 12.42
CA LYS A 34 0.09 -3.20 13.82
C LYS A 34 -0.36 -4.44 14.58
N HIS A 35 -1.16 -5.31 13.96
CA HIS A 35 -1.65 -6.52 14.61
C HIS A 35 -0.50 -7.51 14.87
N ARG A 36 0.40 -7.69 13.90
CA ARG A 36 1.59 -8.52 14.07
C ARG A 36 2.51 -8.00 15.18
N CYS A 37 2.72 -6.69 15.29
CA CYS A 37 3.44 -6.11 16.43
C CYS A 37 2.81 -6.52 17.77
N LYS A 38 1.47 -6.52 17.86
CA LYS A 38 0.76 -6.95 19.07
C LYS A 38 0.97 -8.44 19.37
N GLN A 39 0.90 -9.32 18.36
CA GLN A 39 1.17 -10.77 18.53
C GLN A 39 2.60 -11.03 19.00
N LEU A 40 3.56 -10.24 18.55
CA LEU A 40 4.97 -10.32 18.95
C LEU A 40 5.27 -9.61 20.29
N ASN A 41 4.25 -9.23 21.06
CA ASN A 41 4.36 -8.54 22.35
C ASN A 41 5.12 -7.19 22.31
N PHE A 42 5.17 -6.53 21.16
CA PHE A 42 5.67 -5.16 21.12
C PHE A 42 4.67 -4.20 21.76
N PRO A 43 5.15 -3.07 22.32
CA PRO A 43 4.28 -1.95 22.64
C PRO A 43 3.44 -1.56 21.43
N ALA A 44 2.25 -1.00 21.65
CA ALA A 44 1.42 -0.51 20.56
C ALA A 44 2.21 0.54 19.75
N PRO A 45 2.33 0.41 18.42
CA PRO A 45 3.04 1.38 17.60
C PRO A 45 2.23 2.68 17.46
N GLU A 46 2.89 3.80 17.75
CA GLU A 46 2.31 5.15 17.70
C GLU A 46 1.80 5.52 16.30
N ASN A 47 2.48 5.03 15.25
CA ASN A 47 2.14 5.29 13.87
C ASN A 47 2.53 4.11 12.96
N ALA A 48 2.19 4.23 11.67
CA ALA A 48 2.47 3.19 10.68
C ALA A 48 3.97 2.93 10.51
N TYR A 49 4.81 3.97 10.50
CA TYR A 49 6.26 3.82 10.36
C TYR A 49 6.86 2.98 11.48
N LYS A 50 6.48 3.27 12.73
CA LYS A 50 6.93 2.52 13.90
C LYS A 50 6.45 1.06 13.89
N ALA A 51 5.28 0.79 13.30
CA ALA A 51 4.80 -0.59 13.14
C ALA A 51 5.69 -1.38 12.18
N PHE A 52 5.99 -0.81 11.00
CA PHE A 52 6.86 -1.48 10.02
C PHE A 52 8.32 -1.56 10.50
N GLU A 53 8.85 -0.54 11.18
CA GLU A 53 10.20 -0.58 11.77
C GLU A 53 10.35 -1.75 12.75
N ARG A 54 9.41 -1.91 13.69
CA ARG A 54 9.41 -3.03 14.65
C ARG A 54 9.28 -4.39 13.98
N LEU A 55 8.47 -4.48 12.93
CA LEU A 55 8.38 -5.74 12.18
C LEU A 55 9.64 -6.04 11.38
N ALA A 56 10.35 -5.03 10.87
CA ALA A 56 11.63 -5.24 10.18
C ALA A 56 12.70 -5.87 11.11
N GLU A 57 12.61 -5.62 12.41
CA GLU A 57 13.52 -6.17 13.42
C GLU A 57 13.32 -7.67 13.66
N MET A 58 12.13 -8.23 13.39
CA MET A 58 11.77 -9.62 13.72
C MET A 58 11.34 -10.47 12.52
N ASP A 59 10.73 -9.85 11.50
CA ASP A 59 10.17 -10.50 10.32
C ASP A 59 10.91 -9.98 9.08
N THR A 60 12.11 -10.53 8.88
CA THR A 60 13.11 -10.03 7.94
C THR A 60 12.67 -10.19 6.48
N GLU A 61 11.88 -11.21 6.12
CA GLU A 61 11.52 -11.44 4.72
C GLU A 61 10.39 -10.54 4.21
N ALA A 62 9.34 -10.33 5.01
CA ALA A 62 8.15 -9.62 4.53
C ALA A 62 8.33 -8.10 4.49
N VAL A 63 9.14 -7.56 5.42
CA VAL A 63 9.30 -6.11 5.57
C VAL A 63 10.53 -5.56 4.83
N GLN A 64 11.62 -6.34 4.70
CA GLN A 64 12.84 -5.84 4.07
C GLN A 64 12.76 -5.71 2.55
N THR A 65 11.79 -6.37 1.91
CA THR A 65 11.63 -6.28 0.45
C THR A 65 11.12 -4.94 -0.05
N PHE A 66 10.68 -4.02 0.81
CA PHE A 66 9.98 -2.81 0.35
C PHE A 66 10.28 -1.52 1.12
N ASN A 67 10.29 -0.40 0.41
CA ASN A 67 10.46 0.93 1.01
C ASN A 67 9.12 1.43 1.58
N TRP A 68 8.80 1.01 2.80
CA TRP A 68 7.55 1.39 3.49
C TRP A 68 7.41 2.90 3.69
N LYS A 69 8.52 3.65 3.75
CA LYS A 69 8.45 5.11 3.85
C LYS A 69 7.79 5.73 2.61
N GLN A 70 8.11 5.20 1.43
CA GLN A 70 7.53 5.66 0.17
C GLN A 70 6.02 5.36 0.11
N ILE A 71 5.59 4.19 0.56
CA ILE A 71 4.18 3.78 0.56
C ILE A 71 3.35 4.57 1.57
N ILE A 72 3.84 4.74 2.79
CA ILE A 72 3.14 5.52 3.81
C ILE A 72 3.11 6.99 3.41
N GLY A 73 4.21 7.51 2.86
CA GLY A 73 4.27 8.85 2.28
C GLY A 73 3.26 9.05 1.16
N MET A 74 3.20 8.12 0.21
CA MET A 74 2.22 8.13 -0.88
C MET A 74 0.78 8.07 -0.36
N ARG A 75 0.47 7.14 0.56
CA ARG A 75 -0.86 7.05 1.18
C ARG A 75 -1.23 8.35 1.90
N ASN A 76 -0.29 8.97 2.63
CA ASN A 76 -0.53 10.23 3.33
C ASN A 76 -0.79 11.37 2.34
N ALA A 77 -0.05 11.42 1.23
CA ALA A 77 -0.30 12.38 0.17
C ALA A 77 -1.70 12.17 -0.46
N LEU A 78 -2.11 10.92 -0.71
CA LEU A 78 -3.44 10.58 -1.26
C LEU A 78 -4.59 11.01 -0.36
N VAL A 79 -4.41 10.91 0.96
CA VAL A 79 -5.46 11.24 1.92
C VAL A 79 -5.47 12.73 2.28
N HIS A 80 -4.31 13.34 2.45
CA HIS A 80 -4.19 14.68 3.06
C HIS A 80 -3.87 15.79 2.05
N ASP A 81 -3.25 15.46 0.92
CA ASP A 81 -2.79 16.42 -0.09
C ASP A 81 -3.48 16.19 -1.45
N TYR A 82 -4.72 15.68 -1.41
CA TYR A 82 -5.47 15.25 -2.59
C TYR A 82 -5.66 16.37 -3.63
N LEU A 83 -5.61 17.65 -3.21
CA LEU A 83 -5.71 18.82 -4.09
C LEU A 83 -4.43 19.05 -4.92
N ASN A 84 -3.27 18.60 -4.44
CA ASN A 84 -1.97 18.83 -5.05
C ASN A 84 -1.32 17.56 -5.62
N ILE A 85 -1.94 16.40 -5.43
CA ILE A 85 -1.39 15.15 -5.96
C ILE A 85 -1.44 15.14 -7.48
N ASN A 86 -0.29 14.85 -8.09
CA ASN A 86 -0.25 14.44 -9.47
C ASN A 86 -0.85 13.03 -9.59
N LEU A 87 -2.09 12.97 -10.07
CA LEU A 87 -2.82 11.73 -10.29
C LEU A 87 -2.11 10.76 -11.26
N GLU A 88 -1.16 11.24 -12.07
CA GLU A 88 -0.29 10.39 -12.90
C GLU A 88 0.57 9.44 -12.06
N VAL A 89 0.87 9.78 -10.80
CA VAL A 89 1.64 8.91 -9.89
C VAL A 89 0.88 7.61 -9.63
N ILE A 90 -0.43 7.69 -9.41
CA ILE A 90 -1.27 6.50 -9.16
C ILE A 90 -1.45 5.69 -10.43
N GLU A 91 -1.66 6.37 -11.56
CA GLU A 91 -1.72 5.68 -12.85
C GLU A 91 -0.42 4.94 -13.16
N THR A 92 0.73 5.55 -12.89
CA THR A 92 2.06 4.94 -13.08
C THR A 92 2.25 3.77 -12.13
N LEU A 93 1.94 3.92 -10.85
CA LEU A 93 2.02 2.84 -9.87
C LEU A 93 1.17 1.62 -10.26
N ILE A 94 -0.05 1.85 -10.76
CA ILE A 94 -0.95 0.77 -11.19
C ILE A 94 -0.42 0.15 -12.49
N ARG A 95 -0.07 0.97 -13.49
CA ARG A 95 0.42 0.54 -14.80
C ARG A 95 1.68 -0.29 -14.69
N ASP A 96 2.62 0.15 -13.84
CA ASP A 96 3.91 -0.49 -13.63
C ASP A 96 3.87 -1.57 -12.54
N GLN A 97 2.66 -1.86 -12.01
CA GLN A 97 2.41 -2.91 -11.02
C GLN A 97 3.25 -2.75 -9.73
N GLN A 98 3.60 -1.51 -9.38
CA GLN A 98 4.40 -1.22 -8.18
C GLN A 98 3.66 -1.51 -6.86
N TYR A 99 2.35 -1.80 -6.94
CA TYR A 99 1.55 -2.26 -5.80
C TYR A 99 1.75 -3.75 -5.46
N LEU A 100 2.34 -4.57 -6.33
CA LEU A 100 2.44 -6.02 -6.10
C LEU A 100 3.13 -6.39 -4.78
N PRO A 101 4.19 -5.70 -4.33
CA PRO A 101 4.81 -6.02 -3.05
C PRO A 101 3.91 -5.77 -1.84
N LEU A 102 2.98 -4.81 -1.94
CA LEU A 102 1.93 -4.63 -0.92
C LEU A 102 0.98 -5.82 -0.87
N VAL A 103 0.61 -6.35 -2.04
CA VAL A 103 -0.24 -7.55 -2.13
C VAL A 103 0.49 -8.74 -1.52
N LYS A 104 1.77 -8.95 -1.87
CA LYS A 104 2.60 -10.02 -1.31
C LYS A 104 2.68 -9.92 0.21
N PHE A 105 2.94 -8.72 0.74
CA PHE A 105 2.96 -8.48 2.18
C PHE A 105 1.61 -8.78 2.82
N ALA A 106 0.51 -8.29 2.24
CA ALA A 106 -0.83 -8.48 2.79
C ALA A 106 -1.22 -9.96 2.84
N LEU A 107 -0.97 -10.73 1.78
CA LEU A 107 -1.26 -12.16 1.72
C LEU A 107 -0.45 -12.95 2.75
N GLY A 108 0.88 -12.79 2.78
CA GLY A 108 1.72 -13.50 3.75
C GLY A 108 1.45 -13.05 5.19
N GLY A 109 1.08 -11.79 5.39
CA GLY A 109 0.69 -11.28 6.71
C GLY A 109 -0.64 -11.87 7.20
N LEU A 110 -1.62 -12.10 6.32
CA LEU A 110 -2.89 -12.74 6.69
C LEU A 110 -2.71 -14.19 7.11
N GLU A 111 -1.84 -14.95 6.44
CA GLU A 111 -1.51 -16.33 6.82
C GLU A 111 -0.95 -16.35 8.26
N LYS A 112 0.03 -15.50 8.55
CA LYS A 112 0.65 -15.36 9.88
C LYS A 112 -0.28 -14.82 10.97
N LEU A 113 -1.42 -14.23 10.62
CA LEU A 113 -2.43 -13.76 11.57
C LEU A 113 -3.44 -14.85 11.94
N GLY A 114 -3.59 -15.87 11.10
CA GLY A 114 -4.44 -17.03 11.37
C GLY A 114 -3.76 -18.11 12.22
N GLU A 115 -2.44 -18.01 12.40
CA GLU A 115 -1.61 -18.80 13.33
C GLU A 115 -1.67 -18.23 14.77
#